data_AF-A0A8C2NUB2-F1
#
_entry.id   AF-A0A8C2NUB2-F1
#
_cell.length_a   1.000
_cell.length_b   1.000
_cell.length_c   1.000
_cell.angle_alpha   90.00
_cell.angle_beta   90.00
_cell.angle_gamma   90.00
#
_symmetry.space_group_name_H-M   'P 1'
#
loop_
_entity.id
_entity.type
_entity.pdbx_description
1 polymer ?
#
loop_
_entity_poly.entity_id
_entity_poly.type
_entity_poly.pdbx_seq_one_letter_code
_entity_poly.pdbx_strand_id
1 'polypeptide(L)'
;MSRISKNVILVLLTLTSSAFLLFQLYYYKHYLSAKVTFFPSFSLLNIILAIYLPNILSFCKSRIGFDGTQWRAVKKFIMLTSSQNVPVFLIDPLILELINKNFEQVKNTSHASSTSECKFFCVPRDFTTFALQYQLWKNEEGWFRLAENMGFQCLKVESKDPRLDWIDSLSGTEIPLHYICKLTSHAIHLVVFHERSGNYLWHGHLRLNGHIDRKFVPFRKLQFGRYPGAFDRPELQQITVDGLDVLIPKDPMHFLEEIPHSRFIECRYKEARAFFQHYLDDNTVEAMTFQKRAKELLQLAAKTLKKLGVRFWLSSGTCLGKILLVSNKNVEDSLELSFQGKDDVKLDIFFFYEETDHMWNGGTQAKTGKKFKPGKCQLHPS
;
A
#
# COMPACT_ATOMS: atom_id res chain seq x y z
N MET A 1 -62.21 -24.09 -23.04
CA MET A 1 -60.86 -24.18 -22.45
C MET A 1 -60.01 -25.10 -23.34
N SER A 2 -59.13 -24.55 -24.18
CA SER A 2 -58.36 -25.38 -25.11
C SER A 2 -57.28 -26.17 -24.36
N ARG A 3 -57.31 -27.50 -24.53
CA ARG A 3 -56.26 -28.40 -24.01
C ARG A 3 -54.97 -28.09 -24.77
N ILE A 4 -54.06 -27.36 -24.14
CA ILE A 4 -52.71 -27.17 -24.66
C ILE A 4 -52.07 -28.56 -24.80
N SER A 5 -51.65 -28.89 -26.02
CA SER A 5 -50.99 -30.16 -26.34
C SER A 5 -49.75 -30.34 -25.46
N LYS A 6 -49.64 -31.49 -24.79
CA LYS A 6 -48.48 -31.85 -23.94
C LYS A 6 -47.15 -31.73 -24.69
N ASN A 7 -47.17 -31.95 -26.01
CA ASN A 7 -46.00 -31.81 -26.87
C ASN A 7 -45.58 -30.35 -27.03
N VAL A 8 -46.53 -29.42 -27.06
CA VAL A 8 -46.24 -27.98 -27.13
C VAL A 8 -45.61 -27.49 -25.83
N ILE A 9 -46.09 -28.00 -24.68
CA ILE A 9 -45.50 -27.70 -23.37
C ILE A 9 -44.08 -28.27 -23.29
N LEU A 10 -43.86 -29.49 -23.77
CA LEU A 10 -42.54 -30.12 -23.77
C LEU A 10 -41.54 -29.34 -24.64
N VAL A 11 -41.95 -28.91 -25.83
CA VAL A 11 -41.13 -28.09 -26.74
C VAL A 11 -40.82 -26.73 -26.13
N LEU A 12 -41.78 -26.11 -25.45
CA LEU A 12 -41.56 -24.83 -24.77
C LEU A 12 -40.58 -24.99 -23.59
N LEU A 13 -40.72 -26.06 -22.80
CA LEU A 13 -39.82 -26.36 -21.69
C LEU A 13 -38.40 -26.68 -22.17
N THR A 14 -38.23 -27.43 -23.26
CA THR A 14 -36.90 -27.69 -23.82
C THR A 14 -36.27 -26.42 -24.39
N LEU A 15 -37.03 -25.59 -25.12
CA LEU A 15 -36.54 -24.30 -25.62
C LEU A 15 -36.11 -23.36 -24.49
N THR A 16 -36.92 -23.23 -23.43
CA THR A 16 -36.58 -22.39 -22.27
C THR A 16 -35.38 -22.93 -21.50
N SER A 17 -35.27 -24.26 -21.35
CA SER A 17 -34.12 -24.90 -20.70
C SER A 17 -32.83 -24.71 -21.52
N SER A 18 -32.88 -24.87 -22.84
CA SER A 18 -31.73 -24.64 -23.73
C SER A 18 -31.32 -23.16 -23.75
N ALA A 19 -32.28 -22.23 -23.76
CA ALA A 19 -32.00 -20.80 -23.68
C ALA A 19 -31.37 -20.42 -22.33
N PHE A 20 -31.85 -20.99 -21.23
CA PHE A 20 -31.26 -20.79 -19.91
C PHE A 20 -29.84 -21.35 -19.82
N LEU A 21 -29.60 -22.53 -20.38
CA LEU A 21 -28.25 -23.12 -20.46
C LEU A 21 -27.29 -22.25 -21.28
N LEU A 22 -27.74 -21.69 -22.41
CA LEU A 22 -26.96 -20.75 -23.22
C LEU A 22 -26.65 -19.47 -22.45
N PHE A 23 -27.61 -18.95 -21.68
CA PHE A 23 -27.40 -17.79 -20.82
C PHE A 23 -26.40 -18.10 -19.70
N GLN A 24 -26.45 -19.28 -19.08
CA GLN A 24 -25.47 -19.72 -18.09
C GLN A 24 -24.08 -19.90 -18.70
N LEU A 25 -23.96 -20.46 -19.89
CA LEU A 25 -22.68 -20.59 -20.60
C LEU A 25 -22.12 -19.24 -21.03
N TYR A 26 -22.97 -18.32 -21.47
CA TYR A 26 -22.58 -16.94 -21.78
C TYR A 26 -22.12 -16.20 -20.53
N TYR A 27 -22.86 -16.30 -19.42
CA TYR A 27 -22.49 -15.72 -18.14
C TYR A 27 -21.18 -16.33 -17.60
N TYR A 28 -21.00 -17.65 -17.72
CA TYR A 28 -19.75 -18.33 -17.35
C TYR A 28 -18.58 -17.81 -18.21
N LYS A 29 -18.76 -17.70 -19.52
CA LYS A 29 -17.75 -17.16 -20.44
C LYS A 29 -17.44 -15.69 -20.15
N HIS A 30 -18.39 -14.85 -19.79
CA HIS A 30 -18.13 -13.42 -19.62
C HIS A 30 -17.71 -13.03 -18.20
N TYR A 31 -18.25 -13.70 -17.18
CA TYR A 31 -18.04 -13.35 -15.78
C TYR A 31 -16.90 -14.14 -15.13
N LEU A 32 -16.77 -15.44 -15.46
CA LEU A 32 -15.66 -16.27 -14.98
C LEU A 32 -14.42 -16.15 -15.88
N SER A 33 -14.55 -15.96 -17.20
CA SER A 33 -13.36 -15.65 -18.03
C SER A 33 -12.77 -14.27 -17.70
N ALA A 34 -13.54 -13.31 -17.20
CA ALA A 34 -12.98 -12.04 -16.70
C ALA A 34 -12.15 -12.21 -15.40
N LYS A 35 -12.38 -13.29 -14.64
CA LYS A 35 -11.54 -13.70 -13.51
C LYS A 35 -10.42 -14.67 -13.91
N VAL A 36 -10.57 -15.40 -15.03
CA VAL A 36 -9.65 -16.45 -15.49
C VAL A 36 -8.79 -16.01 -16.70
N THR A 37 -8.92 -14.77 -17.19
CA THR A 37 -7.89 -14.13 -18.05
C THR A 37 -6.57 -13.85 -17.33
N PHE A 38 -6.45 -14.29 -16.08
CA PHE A 38 -5.17 -14.62 -15.46
C PHE A 38 -4.89 -16.10 -15.73
N PHE A 39 -4.21 -16.40 -16.84
CA PHE A 39 -3.48 -17.64 -17.21
C PHE A 39 -3.60 -17.84 -18.74
N PRO A 40 -2.50 -17.77 -19.52
CA PRO A 40 -2.58 -18.02 -20.95
C PRO A 40 -2.75 -19.53 -21.21
N SER A 41 -3.83 -19.87 -21.93
CA SER A 41 -3.98 -21.05 -22.81
C SER A 41 -3.40 -22.38 -22.34
N PHE A 42 -4.16 -23.14 -21.54
CA PHE A 42 -3.97 -24.58 -21.39
C PHE A 42 -4.91 -25.34 -22.35
N SER A 43 -4.32 -26.11 -23.27
CA SER A 43 -5.04 -27.03 -24.17
C SER A 43 -5.73 -28.15 -23.38
N LEU A 44 -6.93 -28.56 -23.83
CA LEU A 44 -7.72 -29.68 -23.29
C LEU A 44 -6.93 -30.99 -23.16
N LEU A 45 -5.86 -31.16 -23.95
CA LEU A 45 -4.97 -32.32 -23.93
C LEU A 45 -4.22 -32.47 -22.60
N ASN A 46 -3.88 -31.36 -21.93
CA ASN A 46 -3.12 -31.37 -20.68
C ASN A 46 -3.97 -31.77 -19.46
N ILE A 47 -5.29 -31.56 -19.53
CA ILE A 47 -6.22 -31.99 -18.48
C ILE A 47 -6.39 -33.51 -18.50
N ILE A 48 -6.43 -34.12 -19.70
CA ILE A 48 -6.57 -35.56 -19.86
C ILE A 48 -5.30 -36.30 -19.39
N LEU A 49 -4.11 -35.73 -19.63
CA LEU A 49 -2.85 -36.27 -19.13
C LEU A 49 -2.74 -36.26 -17.59
N ALA A 50 -3.32 -35.25 -16.92
CA ALA A 50 -3.30 -35.14 -15.47
C ALA A 50 -4.20 -36.17 -14.74
N ILE A 51 -5.21 -36.70 -15.43
CA ILE A 51 -6.17 -37.66 -14.85
C ILE A 51 -5.65 -39.10 -14.97
N TYR A 52 -4.91 -39.43 -16.05
CA TYR A 52 -4.53 -40.81 -16.34
C TYR A 52 -3.10 -41.21 -15.95
N LEU A 53 -2.19 -40.26 -15.66
CA LEU A 53 -0.82 -40.55 -15.20
C LEU A 53 -0.48 -39.75 -13.92
N PRO A 54 -0.70 -40.30 -12.71
CA PRO A 54 -0.51 -39.55 -11.46
C PRO A 54 0.97 -39.26 -11.12
N ASN A 55 1.92 -39.76 -11.91
CA ASN A 55 3.36 -39.56 -11.71
C ASN A 55 4.00 -38.48 -12.61
N ILE A 56 3.21 -37.68 -13.34
CA ILE A 56 3.71 -36.49 -14.07
C ILE A 56 3.26 -35.19 -13.38
N LEU A 57 3.32 -35.17 -12.05
CA LEU A 57 3.41 -33.94 -11.25
C LEU A 57 4.87 -33.64 -10.88
N SER A 58 5.81 -34.06 -11.72
CA SER A 58 7.22 -33.67 -11.69
C SER A 58 7.54 -32.57 -12.70
N PHE A 59 6.61 -31.64 -12.95
CA PHE A 59 6.90 -30.44 -13.75
C PHE A 59 7.40 -29.31 -12.86
N CYS A 60 8.50 -29.60 -12.17
CA CYS A 60 9.57 -28.68 -11.75
C CYS A 60 10.71 -29.59 -11.26
N LYS A 61 11.49 -30.08 -12.22
CA LYS A 61 12.85 -30.54 -11.96
C LYS A 61 13.72 -29.90 -13.03
N SER A 62 13.85 -28.58 -12.93
CA SER A 62 14.77 -27.79 -13.74
C SER A 62 16.16 -27.93 -13.12
N ARG A 63 17.04 -28.72 -13.76
CA ARG A 63 18.46 -28.73 -13.42
C ARG A 63 19.10 -27.44 -13.96
N ILE A 64 19.64 -26.62 -13.04
CA ILE A 64 20.80 -25.72 -13.16
C ILE A 64 20.73 -24.64 -14.27
N GLY A 65 20.46 -23.42 -13.82
CA GLY A 65 20.65 -22.16 -14.55
C GLY A 65 19.45 -21.24 -14.32
N PHE A 66 19.52 -20.32 -13.36
CA PHE A 66 18.45 -19.33 -13.13
C PHE A 66 18.30 -18.43 -14.37
N ASP A 67 17.40 -18.80 -15.29
CA ASP A 67 17.16 -18.14 -16.59
C ASP A 67 15.81 -17.40 -16.63
N GLY A 68 15.25 -17.07 -15.46
CA GLY A 68 14.13 -16.12 -15.39
C GLY A 68 14.62 -14.72 -15.73
N THR A 69 14.05 -14.09 -16.77
CA THR A 69 14.31 -12.69 -17.12
C THR A 69 14.13 -11.75 -15.92
N GLN A 70 13.17 -12.06 -15.06
CA GLN A 70 12.88 -11.37 -13.80
C GLN A 70 14.01 -11.52 -12.78
N TRP A 71 14.41 -12.76 -12.47
CA TRP A 71 15.50 -13.01 -11.52
C TRP A 71 16.82 -12.38 -11.98
N ARG A 72 17.12 -12.42 -13.29
CA ARG A 72 18.31 -11.74 -13.86
C ARG A 72 18.26 -10.23 -13.64
N ALA A 73 17.10 -9.60 -13.85
CA ALA A 73 16.92 -8.18 -13.60
C ALA A 73 17.10 -7.84 -12.11
N VAL A 74 16.48 -8.60 -11.20
CA VAL A 74 16.62 -8.41 -9.75
C VAL A 74 18.07 -8.61 -9.31
N LYS A 75 18.75 -9.67 -9.78
CA LYS A 75 20.16 -9.93 -9.48
C LYS A 75 21.06 -8.77 -9.92
N LYS A 76 20.92 -8.30 -11.17
CA LYS A 76 21.70 -7.16 -11.66
C LYS A 76 21.42 -5.88 -10.85
N PHE A 77 20.16 -5.64 -10.50
CA PHE A 77 19.77 -4.49 -9.69
C PHE A 77 20.38 -4.53 -8.27
N ILE A 78 20.31 -5.67 -7.59
CA ILE A 78 20.93 -5.85 -6.27
C ILE A 78 22.45 -5.68 -6.35
N MET A 79 23.09 -6.26 -7.38
CA MET A 79 24.52 -6.06 -7.61
C MET A 79 24.88 -4.57 -7.82
N LEU A 80 24.08 -3.85 -8.60
CA LEU A 80 24.24 -2.41 -8.83
C LEU A 80 24.15 -1.63 -7.52
N THR A 81 23.09 -1.83 -6.74
CA THR A 81 22.86 -1.09 -5.48
C THR A 81 23.92 -1.41 -4.44
N SER A 82 24.31 -2.69 -4.30
CA SER A 82 25.37 -3.10 -3.38
C SER A 82 26.73 -2.53 -3.79
N SER A 83 27.06 -2.48 -5.08
CA SER A 83 28.34 -1.93 -5.56
C SER A 83 28.50 -0.42 -5.30
N GLN A 84 27.38 0.30 -5.18
CA GLN A 84 27.34 1.74 -4.90
C GLN A 84 26.97 2.05 -3.44
N ASN A 85 26.90 1.03 -2.56
CA ASN A 85 26.46 1.15 -1.16
C ASN A 85 25.12 1.90 -1.03
N VAL A 86 24.18 1.66 -1.94
CA VAL A 86 22.82 2.21 -1.88
C VAL A 86 21.94 1.22 -1.12
N PRO A 87 21.51 1.53 0.12
CA PRO A 87 20.74 0.61 0.94
C PRO A 87 19.29 0.58 0.46
N VAL A 88 18.97 -0.43 -0.36
CA VAL A 88 17.61 -0.73 -0.80
C VAL A 88 17.04 -1.88 0.00
N PHE A 89 15.74 -1.83 0.28
CA PHE A 89 15.00 -2.91 0.94
C PHE A 89 13.76 -3.29 0.15
N LEU A 90 13.41 -4.57 0.18
CA LEU A 90 12.30 -5.12 -0.58
C LEU A 90 10.97 -4.76 0.09
N ILE A 91 10.06 -4.20 -0.69
CA ILE A 91 8.70 -3.84 -0.26
C ILE A 91 7.61 -4.45 -1.15
N ASP A 92 7.98 -5.36 -2.06
CA ASP A 92 7.05 -6.02 -2.96
C ASP A 92 6.05 -6.89 -2.16
N PRO A 93 4.75 -6.53 -2.13
CA PRO A 93 3.81 -7.17 -1.23
C PRO A 93 3.63 -8.66 -1.46
N LEU A 94 3.67 -9.09 -2.73
CA LEU A 94 3.54 -10.50 -3.08
C LEU A 94 4.77 -11.29 -2.64
N ILE A 95 5.98 -10.73 -2.81
CA ILE A 95 7.21 -11.41 -2.36
C ILE A 95 7.27 -11.45 -0.85
N LEU A 96 6.96 -10.35 -0.16
CA LEU A 96 6.95 -10.31 1.29
C LEU A 96 5.94 -11.30 1.89
N GLU A 97 4.74 -11.42 1.30
CA GLU A 97 3.74 -12.41 1.74
C GLU A 97 4.24 -13.85 1.55
N LEU A 98 4.87 -14.16 0.40
CA LEU A 98 5.46 -15.47 0.13
C LEU A 98 6.63 -15.80 1.07
N ILE A 99 7.50 -14.81 1.35
CA ILE A 99 8.60 -14.94 2.29
C ILE A 99 8.06 -15.21 3.69
N ASN A 100 7.04 -14.45 4.12
CA ASN A 100 6.45 -14.62 5.45
C ASN A 100 5.84 -16.02 5.63
N LYS A 101 5.11 -16.53 4.63
CA LYS A 101 4.55 -17.90 4.65
C LYS A 101 5.61 -19.00 4.74
N ASN A 102 6.82 -18.75 4.24
CA ASN A 102 7.91 -19.73 4.19
C ASN A 102 9.14 -19.29 5.01
N PHE A 103 8.95 -18.43 6.02
CA PHE A 103 10.05 -17.70 6.66
C PHE A 103 11.09 -18.63 7.30
N GLU A 104 10.62 -19.70 7.97
CA GLU A 104 11.49 -20.72 8.56
C GLU A 104 12.31 -21.48 7.51
N GLN A 105 11.75 -21.75 6.34
CA GLN A 105 12.48 -22.40 5.24
C GLN A 105 13.54 -21.45 4.66
N VAL A 106 13.21 -20.16 4.51
CA VAL A 106 14.16 -19.14 4.02
C VAL A 106 15.33 -18.99 4.99
N LYS A 107 15.06 -18.92 6.30
CA LYS A 107 16.09 -18.82 7.33
C LYS A 107 16.99 -20.06 7.38
N ASN A 108 16.42 -21.27 7.27
CA ASN A 108 17.21 -22.51 7.30
C ASN A 108 18.02 -22.76 6.02
N THR A 109 17.60 -22.19 4.88
CA THR A 109 18.34 -22.30 3.61
C THR A 109 19.62 -21.44 3.61
N SER A 110 19.73 -20.45 4.52
CA SER A 110 20.94 -19.60 4.65
C SER A 110 22.21 -20.36 5.06
N HIS A 111 22.09 -21.59 5.59
CA HIS A 111 23.23 -22.43 5.98
C HIS A 111 23.51 -23.61 5.04
N ALA A 112 22.64 -23.87 4.07
CA ALA A 112 22.79 -24.98 3.12
C ALA A 112 23.04 -24.44 1.71
N SER A 113 24.31 -24.45 1.33
CA SER A 113 24.77 -24.35 -0.06
C SER A 113 24.13 -25.45 -0.91
N SER A 114 22.90 -25.23 -1.39
CA SER A 114 22.28 -26.07 -2.41
C SER A 114 21.47 -25.22 -3.39
N THR A 115 22.15 -24.90 -4.48
CA THR A 115 21.57 -24.61 -5.78
C THR A 115 20.50 -25.65 -6.12
N SER A 116 19.22 -25.29 -6.26
CA SER A 116 18.36 -26.09 -7.17
C SER A 116 17.06 -25.47 -7.66
N GLU A 117 16.44 -24.45 -7.05
CA GLU A 117 15.21 -23.89 -7.65
C GLU A 117 14.95 -22.46 -7.19
N CYS A 118 14.69 -21.58 -8.15
CA CYS A 118 14.16 -20.26 -7.89
C CYS A 118 12.70 -20.35 -7.45
N LYS A 119 12.34 -19.71 -6.34
CA LYS A 119 10.97 -19.76 -5.82
C LYS A 119 10.27 -18.42 -5.79
N PHE A 120 11.00 -17.32 -5.59
CA PHE A 120 10.42 -16.02 -5.32
C PHE A 120 10.62 -15.07 -6.51
N PHE A 121 11.83 -14.67 -6.85
CA PHE A 121 12.10 -13.59 -7.81
C PHE A 121 11.91 -13.96 -9.30
N CYS A 122 11.85 -15.24 -9.62
CA CYS A 122 11.57 -15.76 -10.98
C CYS A 122 10.09 -15.89 -11.29
N VAL A 123 9.19 -15.70 -10.31
CA VAL A 123 7.75 -15.78 -10.56
C VAL A 123 7.38 -14.73 -11.61
N PRO A 124 6.70 -15.13 -12.72
CA PRO A 124 6.36 -14.22 -13.81
C PRO A 124 5.56 -13.02 -13.33
N ARG A 125 6.13 -11.82 -13.49
CA ARG A 125 5.53 -10.55 -13.08
C ARG A 125 6.15 -9.38 -13.86
N ASP A 126 5.40 -8.29 -13.94
CA ASP A 126 5.85 -7.06 -14.62
C ASP A 126 6.88 -6.28 -13.77
N PHE A 127 6.71 -6.28 -12.44
CA PHE A 127 7.49 -5.45 -11.53
C PHE A 127 8.02 -6.21 -10.32
N THR A 128 9.20 -5.84 -9.83
CA THR A 128 9.65 -6.10 -8.47
C THR A 128 9.87 -4.77 -7.76
N THR A 129 9.28 -4.59 -6.57
CA THR A 129 9.30 -3.30 -5.88
C THR A 129 10.30 -3.27 -4.72
N PHE A 130 11.20 -2.30 -4.76
CA PHE A 130 12.14 -1.96 -3.69
C PHE A 130 11.89 -0.55 -3.18
N ALA A 131 12.41 -0.26 -2.01
CA ALA A 131 12.37 1.03 -1.36
C ALA A 131 13.78 1.46 -0.96
N LEU A 132 13.98 2.76 -0.87
CA LEU A 132 15.18 3.35 -0.27
C LEU A 132 14.80 4.56 0.57
N GLN A 133 15.64 4.87 1.56
CA GLN A 133 15.53 6.12 2.30
C GLN A 133 16.44 7.17 1.65
N TYR A 134 15.88 8.28 1.21
CA TYR A 134 16.59 9.29 0.42
C TYR A 134 17.83 9.81 1.14
N GLN A 135 17.75 10.02 2.45
CA GLN A 135 18.86 10.48 3.29
C GLN A 135 20.10 9.57 3.26
N LEU A 136 19.92 8.29 2.95
CA LEU A 136 21.01 7.31 2.90
C LEU A 136 21.69 7.24 1.52
N TRP A 137 21.12 7.90 0.51
CA TRP A 137 21.65 7.87 -0.86
C TRP A 137 22.55 9.08 -1.13
N LYS A 138 23.84 8.82 -1.32
CA LYS A 138 24.87 9.87 -1.47
C LYS A 138 25.17 10.30 -2.91
N ASN A 139 25.13 9.37 -3.87
CA ASN A 139 25.52 9.63 -5.27
C ASN A 139 24.46 9.06 -6.23
N GLU A 140 23.55 9.92 -6.67
CA GLU A 140 22.45 9.56 -7.57
C GLU A 140 22.92 9.46 -9.04
N GLU A 141 23.61 10.49 -9.56
CA GLU A 141 24.01 10.56 -10.97
C GLU A 141 24.93 9.41 -11.39
N GLY A 142 25.90 9.04 -10.55
CA GLY A 142 26.78 7.91 -10.81
C GLY A 142 26.05 6.57 -10.87
N TRP A 143 24.99 6.42 -10.07
CA TRP A 143 24.19 5.20 -10.02
C TRP A 143 23.45 4.96 -11.34
N PHE A 144 22.84 6.01 -11.93
CA PHE A 144 22.12 5.89 -13.20
C PHE A 144 23.02 5.52 -14.36
N ARG A 145 24.19 6.16 -14.47
CA ARG A 145 25.17 5.83 -15.52
C ARG A 145 25.59 4.36 -15.45
N LEU A 146 25.80 3.84 -14.23
CA LEU A 146 26.11 2.43 -14.03
C LEU A 146 24.92 1.51 -14.34
N ALA A 147 23.69 1.92 -14.01
CA ALA A 147 22.49 1.18 -14.35
C ALA A 147 22.32 1.02 -15.86
N GLU A 148 22.50 2.11 -16.61
CA GLU A 148 22.46 2.13 -18.07
C GLU A 148 23.55 1.24 -18.69
N ASN A 149 24.78 1.32 -18.16
CA ASN A 149 25.88 0.44 -18.56
C ASN A 149 25.59 -1.05 -18.28
N MET A 150 24.79 -1.36 -17.26
CA MET A 150 24.32 -2.72 -16.97
C MET A 150 23.13 -3.17 -17.84
N GLY A 151 22.62 -2.28 -18.70
CA GLY A 151 21.55 -2.51 -19.67
C GLY A 151 20.16 -2.08 -19.19
N PHE A 152 20.04 -1.40 -18.04
CA PHE A 152 18.75 -0.88 -17.60
C PHE A 152 18.38 0.39 -18.38
N GLN A 153 17.12 0.49 -18.75
CA GLN A 153 16.51 1.77 -19.12
C GLN A 153 15.85 2.30 -17.85
N CYS A 154 16.28 3.45 -17.34
CA CYS A 154 15.75 4.00 -16.10
C CYS A 154 14.98 5.30 -16.35
N LEU A 155 13.84 5.42 -15.68
CA LEU A 155 13.02 6.62 -15.63
C LEU A 155 13.04 7.17 -14.21
N LYS A 156 13.36 8.47 -14.09
CA LYS A 156 13.25 9.24 -12.85
C LYS A 156 11.91 9.96 -12.82
N VAL A 157 11.19 9.86 -11.69
CA VAL A 157 9.94 10.58 -11.45
C VAL A 157 10.13 11.51 -10.26
N GLU A 158 10.02 12.81 -10.54
CA GLU A 158 10.21 13.90 -9.58
C GLU A 158 8.94 14.73 -9.43
N SER A 159 8.85 15.43 -8.30
CA SER A 159 7.81 16.42 -8.05
C SER A 159 8.35 17.46 -7.09
N LYS A 160 7.70 18.62 -7.03
CA LYS A 160 7.93 19.62 -5.99
C LYS A 160 7.86 19.00 -4.60
N ASP A 161 8.78 19.41 -3.74
CA ASP A 161 8.82 19.00 -2.34
C ASP A 161 7.66 19.62 -1.55
N PRO A 162 6.66 18.84 -1.11
CA PRO A 162 5.51 19.38 -0.39
C PRO A 162 5.90 19.95 0.98
N ARG A 163 7.08 19.62 1.51
CA ARG A 163 7.58 20.17 2.79
C ARG A 163 8.01 21.64 2.67
N LEU A 164 8.35 22.07 1.47
CA LEU A 164 8.84 23.42 1.18
C LEU A 164 7.74 24.33 0.61
N ASP A 165 6.54 23.79 0.37
CA ASP A 165 5.39 24.55 -0.16
C ASP A 165 4.99 25.74 0.72
N TRP A 166 5.40 25.79 1.99
CA TRP A 166 5.16 26.94 2.87
C TRP A 166 6.11 28.13 2.61
N ILE A 167 7.29 27.88 2.03
CA ILE A 167 8.34 28.88 1.77
C ILE A 167 8.28 29.30 0.30
N ASP A 168 7.74 30.47 0.01
CA ASP A 168 7.56 30.96 -1.37
C ASP A 168 8.90 31.00 -2.15
N SER A 169 10.03 31.27 -1.49
CA SER A 169 11.36 31.32 -2.12
C SER A 169 11.98 29.94 -2.44
N LEU A 170 11.51 28.86 -1.81
CA LEU A 170 11.95 27.48 -2.05
C LEU A 170 10.88 26.64 -2.77
N SER A 171 9.77 27.27 -3.16
CA SER A 171 8.62 26.65 -3.84
C SER A 171 8.96 26.22 -5.27
N GLY A 172 9.70 25.13 -5.42
CA GLY A 172 10.15 24.66 -6.73
C GLY A 172 11.28 23.65 -6.70
N THR A 173 11.89 23.37 -5.54
CA THR A 173 12.83 22.26 -5.42
C THR A 173 12.11 20.95 -5.70
N GLU A 174 12.53 20.28 -6.76
CA GLU A 174 12.03 18.96 -7.11
C GLU A 174 12.80 17.90 -6.31
N ILE A 175 12.07 16.91 -5.81
CA ILE A 175 12.62 15.75 -5.13
C ILE A 175 12.26 14.48 -5.89
N PRO A 176 13.15 13.47 -5.91
CA PRO A 176 12.83 12.19 -6.47
C PRO A 176 11.80 11.45 -5.61
N LEU A 177 10.79 10.90 -6.27
CA LEU A 177 9.72 10.14 -5.64
C LEU A 177 9.79 8.67 -6.02
N HIS A 178 10.04 8.39 -7.30
CA HIS A 178 10.12 7.02 -7.81
C HIS A 178 11.17 6.91 -8.90
N TYR A 179 11.84 5.78 -8.94
CA TYR A 179 12.67 5.36 -10.05
C TYR A 179 12.11 4.07 -10.63
N ILE A 180 12.11 3.95 -11.95
CA ILE A 180 11.63 2.75 -12.64
C ILE A 180 12.70 2.32 -13.63
N CYS A 181 13.37 1.21 -13.33
CA CYS A 181 14.45 0.67 -14.14
C CYS A 181 14.01 -0.63 -14.81
N LYS A 182 13.85 -0.59 -16.13
CA LYS A 182 13.43 -1.72 -16.95
C LYS A 182 14.64 -2.44 -17.54
N LEU A 183 14.68 -3.76 -17.40
CA LEU A 183 15.62 -4.63 -18.10
C LEU A 183 14.84 -5.67 -18.86
N THR A 184 14.96 -5.67 -20.19
CA THR A 184 14.19 -6.55 -21.09
C THR A 184 12.68 -6.42 -20.88
N SER A 185 12.01 -7.44 -20.33
CA SER A 185 10.57 -7.49 -20.06
C SER A 185 10.20 -7.18 -18.60
N HIS A 186 11.16 -7.10 -17.68
CA HIS A 186 10.90 -6.91 -16.26
C HIS A 186 11.38 -5.53 -15.77
N ALA A 187 10.60 -4.89 -14.92
CA ALA A 187 10.92 -3.58 -14.37
C ALA A 187 11.11 -3.62 -12.85
N ILE A 188 12.09 -2.87 -12.36
CA ILE A 188 12.30 -2.62 -10.95
C ILE A 188 11.64 -1.28 -10.62
N HIS A 189 10.69 -1.29 -9.69
CA HIS A 189 10.09 -0.08 -9.15
C HIS A 189 10.78 0.25 -7.82
N LEU A 190 11.50 1.36 -7.79
CA LEU A 190 12.21 1.83 -6.61
C LEU A 190 11.48 3.04 -6.04
N VAL A 191 10.87 2.86 -4.87
CA VAL A 191 10.11 3.89 -4.15
C VAL A 191 11.04 4.66 -3.23
N VAL A 192 11.04 5.99 -3.36
CA VAL A 192 11.86 6.87 -2.53
C VAL A 192 11.07 7.29 -1.31
N PHE A 193 11.53 6.84 -0.14
CA PHE A 193 11.01 7.28 1.14
C PHE A 193 11.82 8.46 1.66
N HIS A 194 11.12 9.48 2.13
CA HIS A 194 11.65 10.65 2.79
C HIS A 194 11.21 10.67 4.24
N GLU A 195 12.15 10.84 5.17
CA GLU A 195 11.83 11.10 6.56
C GLU A 195 11.09 12.45 6.73
N ARG A 196 10.04 12.46 7.57
CA ARG A 196 9.29 13.67 7.95
C ARG A 196 9.22 13.83 9.48
N SER A 197 8.87 15.04 9.91
CA SER A 197 8.64 15.35 11.33
C SER A 197 7.55 14.45 11.89
N GLY A 198 7.88 13.69 12.93
CA GLY A 198 7.00 12.65 13.49
C GLY A 198 7.55 11.22 13.40
N ASN A 199 8.78 11.03 12.91
CA ASN A 199 9.48 9.73 12.86
C ASN A 199 8.72 8.66 12.04
N TYR A 200 8.21 9.07 10.88
CA TYR A 200 7.61 8.20 9.88
C TYR A 200 8.28 8.41 8.52
N LEU A 201 8.13 7.43 7.64
CA LEU A 201 8.63 7.47 6.27
C LEU A 201 7.51 7.82 5.31
N TRP A 202 7.71 8.83 4.48
CA TRP A 202 6.75 9.29 3.49
C TRP A 202 7.23 8.99 2.07
N HIS A 203 6.33 8.51 1.21
CA HIS A 203 6.59 8.46 -0.23
C HIS A 203 5.55 9.28 -1.00
N GLY A 204 5.95 9.81 -2.14
CA GLY A 204 5.10 10.66 -2.97
C GLY A 204 4.13 9.90 -3.88
N HIS A 205 3.35 10.67 -4.62
CA HIS A 205 2.50 10.19 -5.72
C HIS A 205 3.34 10.08 -6.99
N LEU A 206 3.24 8.96 -7.69
CA LEU A 206 3.76 8.78 -9.03
C LEU A 206 2.88 9.51 -10.05
N ARG A 207 3.18 10.79 -10.29
CA ARG A 207 2.53 11.58 -11.34
C ARG A 207 3.41 11.61 -12.58
N LEU A 208 2.88 11.10 -13.69
CA LEU A 208 3.60 11.10 -14.96
C LEU A 208 3.46 12.45 -15.64
N ASN A 209 4.59 13.08 -15.95
CA ASN A 209 4.66 14.28 -16.76
C ASN A 209 4.28 13.98 -18.22
N GLY A 210 3.82 15.00 -18.96
CA GLY A 210 3.29 14.85 -20.32
C GLY A 210 4.28 14.27 -21.34
N HIS A 211 5.59 14.41 -21.11
CA HIS A 211 6.65 13.93 -22.00
C HIS A 211 7.06 12.47 -21.77
N ILE A 212 6.59 11.84 -20.69
CA ILE A 212 6.96 10.46 -20.36
C ILE A 212 6.17 9.49 -21.22
N ASP A 213 6.87 8.53 -21.85
CA ASP A 213 6.21 7.44 -22.57
C ASP A 213 5.40 6.55 -21.61
N ARG A 214 4.08 6.65 -21.69
CA ARG A 214 3.15 5.84 -20.90
C ARG A 214 3.20 4.35 -21.24
N LYS A 215 3.83 3.96 -22.34
CA LYS A 215 4.05 2.55 -22.74
C LYS A 215 5.36 1.98 -22.20
N PHE A 216 6.19 2.78 -21.55
CA PHE A 216 7.47 2.34 -20.99
C PHE A 216 7.31 1.09 -20.11
N VAL A 217 6.33 1.15 -19.20
CA VAL A 217 5.88 0.05 -18.34
C VAL A 217 4.37 0.15 -18.09
N PRO A 218 3.66 -0.91 -17.66
CA PRO A 218 2.25 -0.82 -17.31
C PRO A 218 2.03 -0.12 -15.95
N PHE A 219 2.22 1.20 -15.90
CA PHE A 219 2.18 2.04 -14.67
C PHE A 219 0.95 1.81 -13.78
N ARG A 220 -0.21 1.47 -14.36
CA ARG A 220 -1.45 1.20 -13.61
C ARG A 220 -1.37 -0.03 -12.72
N LYS A 221 -0.42 -0.93 -12.96
CA LYS A 221 -0.18 -2.15 -12.16
C LYS A 221 0.83 -1.93 -11.03
N LEU A 222 1.45 -0.74 -10.94
CA LEU A 222 2.36 -0.42 -9.82
C LEU A 222 1.56 -0.39 -8.51
N GLN A 223 2.10 -1.04 -7.50
CA GLN A 223 1.43 -1.16 -6.20
C GLN A 223 1.59 0.11 -5.35
N PHE A 224 2.67 0.86 -5.59
CA PHE A 224 2.97 2.11 -4.91
C PHE A 224 2.87 3.29 -5.87
N GLY A 225 2.57 4.48 -5.33
CA GLY A 225 2.53 5.72 -6.08
C GLY A 225 1.15 6.14 -6.58
N ARG A 226 0.08 5.33 -6.41
CA ARG A 226 -1.31 5.76 -6.71
C ARG A 226 -1.76 6.92 -5.83
N TYR A 227 -1.28 6.95 -4.60
CA TYR A 227 -1.45 8.02 -3.63
C TYR A 227 -0.13 8.20 -2.86
N PRO A 228 0.15 9.38 -2.28
CA PRO A 228 1.22 9.54 -1.30
C PRO A 228 0.95 8.66 -0.08
N GLY A 229 1.98 8.04 0.46
CA GLY A 229 1.86 7.13 1.60
C GLY A 229 2.76 7.52 2.75
N ALA A 230 2.32 7.25 3.98
CA ALA A 230 3.11 7.37 5.20
C ALA A 230 3.12 6.02 5.92
N PHE A 231 4.31 5.59 6.32
CA PHE A 231 4.58 4.31 6.96
C PHE A 231 5.37 4.53 8.22
N ASP A 232 5.15 3.69 9.23
CA ASP A 232 6.08 3.58 10.33
C ASP A 232 7.48 3.25 9.82
N ARG A 233 8.51 3.68 10.55
CA ARG A 233 9.90 3.35 10.19
C ARG A 233 10.14 1.86 10.47
N PRO A 234 10.31 1.00 9.44
CA PRO A 234 10.53 -0.41 9.66
C PRO A 234 11.97 -0.62 10.13
N GLU A 235 12.16 -1.49 11.12
CA GLU A 235 13.47 -2.09 11.34
C GLU A 235 13.76 -3.08 10.21
N LEU A 236 14.98 -3.07 9.69
CA LEU A 236 15.36 -3.92 8.58
C LEU A 236 16.18 -5.11 9.06
N GLN A 237 16.05 -6.24 8.36
CA GLN A 237 16.90 -7.42 8.50
C GLN A 237 17.37 -7.88 7.13
N GLN A 238 18.59 -8.41 7.07
CA GLN A 238 19.14 -9.03 5.87
C GLN A 238 18.77 -10.52 5.85
N ILE A 239 18.29 -10.99 4.71
CA ILE A 239 18.00 -12.40 4.44
C ILE A 239 18.53 -12.79 3.06
N THR A 240 18.78 -14.08 2.85
CA THR A 240 19.16 -14.61 1.54
C THR A 240 17.96 -15.32 0.92
N VAL A 241 17.48 -14.85 -0.23
CA VAL A 241 16.33 -15.42 -0.96
C VAL A 241 16.74 -15.66 -2.40
N ASP A 242 16.50 -16.86 -2.92
CA ASP A 242 16.92 -17.27 -4.28
C ASP A 242 18.41 -16.99 -4.58
N GLY A 243 19.26 -17.12 -3.56
CA GLY A 243 20.71 -16.85 -3.65
C GLY A 243 21.08 -15.36 -3.73
N LEU A 244 20.15 -14.46 -3.43
CA LEU A 244 20.37 -13.02 -3.39
C LEU A 244 20.18 -12.50 -1.98
N ASP A 245 21.15 -11.72 -1.49
CA ASP A 245 21.05 -11.05 -0.21
C ASP A 245 20.20 -9.78 -0.35
N VAL A 246 19.12 -9.71 0.42
CA VAL A 246 18.14 -8.63 0.38
C VAL A 246 17.81 -8.15 1.77
N LEU A 247 17.59 -6.84 1.91
CA LEU A 247 17.01 -6.26 3.12
C LEU A 247 15.49 -6.34 3.04
N ILE A 248 14.84 -6.74 4.13
CA ILE A 248 13.38 -6.75 4.28
C ILE A 248 13.01 -6.10 5.63
N PRO A 249 11.76 -5.64 5.82
CA PRO A 249 11.24 -5.34 7.16
C PRO A 249 11.38 -6.55 8.09
N LYS A 250 11.75 -6.32 9.36
CA LYS A 250 11.81 -7.35 10.41
C LYS A 250 10.46 -8.01 10.65
N ASP A 251 9.40 -7.22 10.54
CA ASP A 251 8.01 -7.67 10.57
C ASP A 251 7.36 -7.39 9.20
N PRO A 252 7.43 -8.35 8.25
CA PRO A 252 6.81 -8.21 6.94
C PRO A 252 5.29 -8.04 7.03
N MET A 253 4.64 -8.69 8.00
CA MET A 253 3.18 -8.65 8.13
C MET A 253 2.69 -7.29 8.57
N HIS A 254 3.33 -6.68 9.58
CA HIS A 254 3.02 -5.31 9.98
C HIS A 254 3.13 -4.34 8.79
N PHE A 255 4.21 -4.43 8.01
CA PHE A 255 4.38 -3.59 6.83
C PHE A 255 3.26 -3.81 5.79
N LEU A 256 2.88 -5.07 5.53
CA LEU A 256 1.80 -5.40 4.60
C LEU A 256 0.43 -4.88 5.07
N GLU A 257 0.15 -4.96 6.37
CA GLU A 257 -1.08 -4.46 7.00
C GLU A 257 -1.18 -2.93 6.95
N GLU A 258 -0.04 -2.22 6.97
CA GLU A 258 0.00 -0.76 6.84
C GLU A 258 -0.37 -0.27 5.42
N ILE A 259 -0.02 -1.01 4.37
CA ILE A 259 -0.22 -0.59 2.96
C ILE A 259 -1.64 -0.03 2.67
N PRO A 260 -2.75 -0.73 2.97
CA PRO A 260 -4.10 -0.23 2.69
C PRO A 260 -4.47 1.03 3.49
N HIS A 261 -3.80 1.28 4.61
CA HIS A 261 -4.10 2.39 5.53
C HIS A 261 -3.04 3.51 5.50
N SER A 262 -2.00 3.35 4.67
CA SER A 262 -0.89 4.28 4.56
C SER A 262 -1.22 5.58 3.84
N ARG A 263 -2.42 5.73 3.25
CA ARG A 263 -2.76 6.90 2.43
C ARG A 263 -2.56 8.20 3.21
N PHE A 264 -1.64 9.02 2.73
CA PHE A 264 -1.30 10.30 3.32
C PHE A 264 -2.06 11.43 2.63
N ILE A 265 -2.65 12.30 3.44
CA ILE A 265 -3.33 13.52 3.00
C ILE A 265 -2.43 14.69 3.36
N GLU A 266 -1.91 15.36 2.34
CA GLU A 266 -1.04 16.51 2.53
C GLU A 266 -1.81 17.72 3.05
N CYS A 267 -1.12 18.56 3.83
CA CYS A 267 -1.68 19.83 4.25
C CYS A 267 -1.89 20.75 3.05
N ARG A 268 -3.03 21.46 3.05
CA ARG A 268 -3.30 22.57 2.13
C ARG A 268 -2.54 23.82 2.62
N TYR A 269 -1.23 23.84 2.41
CA TYR A 269 -0.33 24.86 2.97
C TYR A 269 -0.66 26.29 2.55
N LYS A 270 -1.15 26.49 1.33
CA LYS A 270 -1.54 27.84 0.85
C LYS A 270 -2.73 28.39 1.63
N GLU A 271 -3.75 27.56 1.82
CA GLU A 271 -4.96 27.88 2.54
C GLU A 271 -4.68 28.03 4.04
N ALA A 272 -3.86 27.13 4.61
CA ALA A 272 -3.38 27.26 5.98
C ALA A 272 -2.63 28.58 6.19
N ARG A 273 -1.72 28.95 5.29
CA ARG A 273 -1.01 30.24 5.35
C ARG A 273 -1.94 31.43 5.23
N ALA A 274 -2.90 31.39 4.30
CA ALA A 274 -3.90 32.46 4.16
C ALA A 274 -4.70 32.64 5.47
N PHE A 275 -5.05 31.53 6.14
CA PHE A 275 -5.68 31.57 7.45
C PHE A 275 -4.78 32.24 8.51
N PHE A 276 -3.53 31.79 8.68
CA PHE A 276 -2.60 32.37 9.66
C PHE A 276 -2.20 33.84 9.38
N GLN A 277 -2.27 34.28 8.11
CA GLN A 277 -2.07 35.69 7.77
C GLN A 277 -3.25 36.57 8.23
N HIS A 278 -4.47 36.03 8.28
CA HIS A 278 -5.65 36.74 8.76
C HIS A 278 -5.81 36.65 10.28
N TYR A 279 -5.41 35.52 10.87
CA TYR A 279 -5.45 35.26 12.31
C TYR A 279 -4.02 35.15 12.83
N LEU A 280 -3.49 36.24 13.36
CA LEU A 280 -2.12 36.30 13.89
C LEU A 280 -1.90 35.20 14.94
N ASP A 281 -0.73 34.56 14.87
CA ASP A 281 -0.33 33.60 15.89
C ASP A 281 -0.28 34.26 17.27
N ASP A 282 -0.99 33.65 18.22
CA ASP A 282 -0.84 33.98 19.62
C ASP A 282 0.52 33.46 20.10
N ASN A 283 1.52 34.35 20.05
CA ASN A 283 2.89 34.07 20.46
C ASN A 283 3.13 34.38 21.95
N THR A 284 2.07 34.51 22.74
CA THR A 284 2.20 34.63 24.19
C THR A 284 2.87 33.39 24.79
N VAL A 285 3.54 33.57 25.93
CA VAL A 285 4.20 32.47 26.63
C VAL A 285 3.18 31.40 27.02
N GLU A 286 1.98 31.83 27.41
CA GLU A 286 0.83 30.99 27.74
C GLU A 286 0.40 30.14 26.55
N ALA A 287 0.22 30.73 25.36
CA ALA A 287 -0.17 30.02 24.16
C ALA A 287 0.91 29.03 23.68
N MET A 288 2.17 29.43 23.68
CA MET A 288 3.28 28.51 23.36
C MET A 288 3.37 27.34 24.35
N THR A 289 3.16 27.61 25.64
CA THR A 289 3.16 26.58 26.69
C THR A 289 1.99 25.62 26.52
N PHE A 290 0.79 26.14 26.23
CA PHE A 290 -0.37 25.34 25.91
C PHE A 290 -0.13 24.44 24.68
N GLN A 291 0.38 25.00 23.59
CA GLN A 291 0.69 24.24 22.37
C GLN A 291 1.70 23.12 22.61
N LYS A 292 2.75 23.39 23.41
CA LYS A 292 3.73 22.38 23.80
C LYS A 292 3.07 21.23 24.57
N ARG A 293 2.31 21.55 25.62
CA ARG A 293 1.60 20.56 26.44
C ARG A 293 0.57 19.77 25.63
N ALA A 294 -0.15 20.43 24.74
CA ALA A 294 -1.10 19.81 23.83
C ALA A 294 -0.42 18.78 22.91
N LYS A 295 0.74 19.13 22.33
CA LYS A 295 1.54 18.22 21.51
C LYS A 295 2.04 17.02 22.32
N GLU A 296 2.53 17.23 23.53
CA GLU A 296 2.99 16.15 24.42
C GLU A 296 1.85 15.19 24.79
N LEU A 297 0.67 15.72 25.14
CA LEU A 297 -0.52 14.92 25.44
C LEU A 297 -1.00 14.13 24.21
N LEU A 298 -1.00 14.74 23.03
CA LEU A 298 -1.30 14.07 21.76
C LEU A 298 -0.34 12.93 21.46
N GLN A 299 0.96 13.15 21.63
CA GLN A 299 1.99 12.12 21.43
C GLN A 299 1.80 10.95 22.39
N LEU A 300 1.50 11.24 23.66
CA LEU A 300 1.24 10.20 24.67
C LEU A 300 -0.02 9.39 24.33
N ALA A 301 -1.10 10.06 23.95
CA ALA A 301 -2.34 9.41 23.57
C ALA A 301 -2.18 8.55 22.31
N ALA A 302 -1.53 9.09 21.27
CA ALA A 302 -1.20 8.36 20.05
C ALA A 302 -0.37 7.10 20.34
N LYS A 303 0.67 7.22 21.17
CA LYS A 303 1.52 6.09 21.58
C LYS A 303 0.72 5.04 22.36
N THR A 304 -0.18 5.46 23.24
CA THR A 304 -1.02 4.57 24.04
C THR A 304 -2.03 3.82 23.16
N LEU A 305 -2.75 4.53 22.30
CA LEU A 305 -3.73 3.93 21.37
C LEU A 305 -3.06 2.96 20.41
N LYS A 306 -1.87 3.30 19.89
CA LYS A 306 -1.07 2.40 19.04
C LYS A 306 -0.71 1.10 19.77
N LYS A 307 -0.25 1.18 21.03
CA LYS A 307 0.03 -0.01 21.85
C LYS A 307 -1.20 -0.87 22.10
N LEU A 308 -2.38 -0.27 22.16
CA LEU A 308 -3.66 -0.98 22.32
C LEU A 308 -4.20 -1.55 21.00
N GLY A 309 -3.50 -1.36 19.87
CA GLY A 309 -3.97 -1.78 18.54
C GLY A 309 -5.21 -1.00 18.07
N VAL A 310 -5.47 0.17 18.67
CA VAL A 310 -6.64 0.99 18.35
C VAL A 310 -6.31 1.92 17.20
N ARG A 311 -7.06 1.82 16.11
CA ARG A 311 -6.95 2.75 14.96
C ARG A 311 -7.47 4.13 15.37
N PHE A 312 -6.72 5.18 15.02
CA PHE A 312 -7.13 6.54 15.31
C PHE A 312 -6.73 7.58 14.25
N TRP A 313 -7.42 8.71 14.25
CA TRP A 313 -7.08 9.90 13.45
C TRP A 313 -7.37 11.19 14.23
N LEU A 314 -6.77 12.30 13.79
CA LEU A 314 -7.08 13.63 14.32
C LEU A 314 -8.41 14.13 13.74
N SER A 315 -9.31 14.61 14.60
CA SER A 315 -10.57 15.23 14.16
C SER A 315 -10.42 16.76 14.00
N SER A 316 -11.27 17.33 13.15
CA SER A 316 -11.23 18.71 12.65
C SER A 316 -11.22 19.78 13.74
N GLY A 317 -11.82 19.55 14.91
CA GLY A 317 -11.73 20.52 16.01
C GLY A 317 -10.34 20.64 16.65
N THR A 318 -9.41 19.72 16.35
CA THR A 318 -7.97 19.87 16.69
C THR A 318 -7.31 20.98 15.91
N CYS A 319 -7.82 21.28 14.70
CA CYS A 319 -7.41 22.42 13.90
C CYS A 319 -8.04 23.75 14.36
N LEU A 320 -8.95 23.71 15.34
CA LEU A 320 -9.63 24.88 15.92
C LEU A 320 -9.25 25.12 17.41
N GLY A 321 -8.20 24.44 17.92
CA GLY A 321 -7.69 24.63 19.28
C GLY A 321 -8.19 23.64 20.34
N LYS A 322 -8.97 22.61 19.96
CA LYS A 322 -9.45 21.56 20.88
C LYS A 322 -8.91 20.19 20.47
N ILE A 323 -8.13 19.53 21.32
CA ILE A 323 -7.49 18.25 20.97
C ILE A 323 -8.53 17.13 20.86
N LEU A 324 -8.69 16.58 19.64
CA LEU A 324 -9.65 15.53 19.33
C LEU A 324 -8.96 14.35 18.65
N LEU A 325 -8.94 13.20 19.33
CA LEU A 325 -8.59 11.92 18.73
C LEU A 325 -9.85 11.12 18.42
N VAL A 326 -9.85 10.38 17.34
CA VAL A 326 -10.98 9.53 16.97
C VAL A 326 -10.56 8.08 16.98
N SER A 327 -11.37 7.16 17.50
CA SER A 327 -11.11 5.73 17.55
C SER A 327 -12.28 4.92 16.97
N ASN A 328 -11.99 3.78 16.33
CA ASN A 328 -13.01 2.83 15.89
C ASN A 328 -13.20 1.71 16.93
N LYS A 329 -14.44 1.47 17.40
CA LYS A 329 -14.79 0.51 18.47
C LYS A 329 -16.16 -0.15 18.27
N ASN A 330 -16.45 -1.20 19.04
CA ASN A 330 -17.75 -1.90 19.07
C ASN A 330 -18.84 -1.10 19.82
N VAL A 331 -20.10 -1.30 19.43
CA VAL A 331 -21.29 -0.47 19.74
C VAL A 331 -21.70 -0.44 21.22
N GLU A 332 -21.16 -1.33 22.07
CA GLU A 332 -21.51 -1.44 23.49
C GLU A 332 -20.83 -0.38 24.39
N ASP A 333 -19.84 0.38 23.89
CA ASP A 333 -19.01 1.29 24.69
C ASP A 333 -19.51 2.76 24.76
N SER A 334 -18.82 3.60 25.55
CA SER A 334 -18.98 5.07 25.59
C SER A 334 -18.78 5.70 24.20
N LEU A 335 -19.43 6.85 23.93
CA LEU A 335 -19.35 7.57 22.64
C LEU A 335 -18.19 8.58 22.57
N GLU A 336 -17.68 8.98 23.74
CA GLU A 336 -16.56 9.90 23.93
C GLU A 336 -15.84 9.53 25.24
N LEU A 337 -14.51 9.70 25.29
CA LEU A 337 -13.71 9.74 26.51
C LEU A 337 -13.03 11.10 26.61
N SER A 338 -13.25 11.80 27.72
CA SER A 338 -12.57 13.05 28.03
C SER A 338 -11.52 12.82 29.12
N PHE A 339 -10.28 13.21 28.85
CA PHE A 339 -9.18 13.19 29.81
C PHE A 339 -8.78 14.62 30.12
N GLN A 340 -8.82 14.97 31.41
CA GLN A 340 -8.21 16.21 31.89
C GLN A 340 -6.76 15.91 32.25
N GLY A 341 -5.83 16.48 31.50
CA GLY A 341 -4.42 16.44 31.82
C GLY A 341 -4.09 17.31 33.03
N LYS A 342 -2.85 17.21 33.51
CA LYS A 342 -2.30 18.23 34.42
C LYS A 342 -2.26 19.57 33.69
N ASP A 343 -2.58 20.65 34.38
CA ASP A 343 -2.53 22.03 33.89
C ASP A 343 -3.60 22.40 32.84
N ASP A 344 -4.84 21.97 33.05
CA ASP A 344 -6.05 22.40 32.31
C ASP A 344 -6.11 22.10 30.80
N VAL A 345 -5.20 21.25 30.29
CA VAL A 345 -5.30 20.73 28.92
C VAL A 345 -6.25 19.54 28.88
N LYS A 346 -7.32 19.64 28.09
CA LYS A 346 -8.30 18.57 27.89
C LYS A 346 -8.05 17.83 26.57
N LEU A 347 -8.01 16.50 26.63
CA LEU A 347 -8.03 15.61 25.48
C LEU A 347 -9.39 14.94 25.38
N ASP A 348 -10.08 15.11 24.27
CA ASP A 348 -11.31 14.37 23.99
C ASP A 348 -11.05 13.30 22.91
N ILE A 349 -11.48 12.07 23.18
CA ILE A 349 -11.41 10.92 22.27
C ILE A 349 -12.83 10.53 21.87
N PHE A 350 -13.17 10.67 20.59
CA PHE A 350 -14.49 10.32 20.07
C PHE A 350 -14.46 8.93 19.44
N PHE A 351 -15.51 8.14 19.64
CA PHE A 351 -15.64 6.86 18.95
C PHE A 351 -16.53 6.99 17.73
N PHE A 352 -16.05 6.46 16.61
CA PHE A 352 -16.79 6.41 15.36
C PHE A 352 -17.05 4.95 15.00
N TYR A 353 -18.26 4.69 14.52
CA TYR A 353 -18.75 3.38 14.16
C TYR A 353 -18.94 3.33 12.65
N GLU A 354 -18.51 2.23 12.06
CA GLU A 354 -18.59 1.99 10.62
C GLU A 354 -19.90 1.29 10.28
N GLU A 355 -20.65 1.90 9.35
CA GLU A 355 -21.78 1.27 8.65
C GLU A 355 -21.42 1.12 7.17
N THR A 356 -22.25 0.39 6.44
CA THR A 356 -21.94 -0.12 5.09
C THR A 356 -21.50 0.96 4.09
N ASP A 357 -21.95 2.20 4.25
CA ASP A 357 -21.69 3.33 3.35
C ASP A 357 -21.19 4.60 4.06
N HIS A 358 -21.09 4.61 5.39
CA HIS A 358 -20.69 5.81 6.15
C HIS A 358 -20.14 5.47 7.54
N MET A 359 -19.41 6.41 8.14
CA MET A 359 -19.08 6.37 9.56
C MET A 359 -19.94 7.37 10.32
N TRP A 360 -20.33 7.04 11.55
CA TRP A 360 -21.09 7.93 12.43
C TRP A 360 -20.49 7.96 13.84
N ASN A 361 -20.60 9.09 14.53
CA ASN A 361 -20.35 9.21 15.96
C ASN A 361 -21.66 9.53 16.68
N GLY A 362 -21.89 8.93 17.85
CA GLY A 362 -23.05 9.27 18.67
C GLY A 362 -22.81 10.50 19.53
N GLY A 363 -23.88 11.09 20.05
CA GLY A 363 -23.84 12.11 21.10
C GLY A 363 -24.42 11.58 22.41
N THR A 364 -23.87 12.01 23.55
CA THR A 364 -24.47 11.75 24.87
C THR A 364 -25.04 13.05 25.42
N GLN A 365 -26.32 13.04 25.82
CA GLN A 365 -26.92 14.21 26.45
C GLN A 365 -26.38 14.37 27.88
N ALA A 366 -25.68 15.47 28.13
CA ALA A 366 -24.91 15.71 29.35
C ALA A 366 -25.71 15.60 30.67
N LYS A 367 -27.01 15.95 30.67
CA LYS A 367 -27.85 15.93 31.88
C LYS A 367 -28.52 14.58 32.15
N THR A 368 -28.79 13.80 31.11
CA THR A 368 -29.63 12.59 31.21
C THR A 368 -28.86 11.31 30.95
N GLY A 369 -27.64 11.41 30.42
CA GLY A 369 -26.85 10.26 29.96
C GLY A 369 -27.44 9.55 28.75
N LYS A 370 -28.53 10.07 28.15
CA LYS A 370 -29.15 9.44 26.98
C LYS A 370 -28.20 9.51 25.78
N LYS A 371 -27.92 8.35 25.20
CA LYS A 371 -27.13 8.19 23.98
C LYS A 371 -28.02 8.39 22.76
N PHE A 372 -27.56 9.17 21.79
CA PHE A 372 -28.23 9.44 20.53
C PHE A 372 -27.32 9.08 19.38
N LYS A 373 -27.83 8.30 18.42
CA LYS A 373 -27.24 8.18 17.09
C LYS A 373 -27.80 9.33 16.24
N PRO A 374 -26.96 10.26 15.73
CA PRO A 374 -27.46 11.27 14.81
C PRO A 374 -28.06 10.58 13.57
N GLY A 375 -29.25 11.01 13.15
CA GLY A 375 -29.83 10.56 11.89
C GLY A 375 -28.93 10.94 10.72
N LYS A 376 -28.83 10.05 9.72
CA LYS A 376 -27.94 10.13 8.53
C LYS A 376 -27.59 11.58 8.12
N CYS A 377 -26.39 12.03 8.46
CA CYS A 377 -25.75 13.10 7.70
C CYS A 377 -25.14 12.47 6.45
N GLN A 378 -25.82 12.61 5.30
CA GLN A 378 -25.24 12.29 4.00
C GLN A 378 -24.04 13.22 3.76
N LEU A 379 -22.83 12.73 4.00
CA LEU A 379 -21.63 13.32 3.42
C LEU A 379 -21.63 12.94 1.93
N HIS A 380 -22.04 13.88 1.08
CA HIS A 380 -21.82 13.76 -0.35
C HIS A 380 -20.30 13.77 -0.61
N PRO A 381 -19.73 12.72 -1.23
CA PRO A 381 -18.32 12.73 -1.61
C PRO A 381 -18.14 13.69 -2.79
N SER A 382 -17.28 14.70 -2.60
CA SER A 382 -16.71 15.53 -3.68
C SER A 382 -15.38 14.97 -4.14
#